data_AF-A0A2D3VQ17-F1
#
_entry.id   AF-A0A2D3VQ17-F1
#
_cell.length_a   1.000
_cell.length_b   1.000
_cell.length_c   1.000
_cell.angle_alpha   90.00
_cell.angle_beta   90.00
_cell.angle_gamma   90.00
#
_symmetry.space_group_name_H-M   'P 1'
#
loop_
_entity.id
_entity.type
_entity.pdbx_description
1 polymer ?
#
loop_
_entity_poly.entity_id
_entity_poly.type
_entity_poly.pdbx_seq_one_letter_code
_entity_poly.pdbx_strand_id
1 'polypeptide(L)'
;EDRKVLNSAYVFENGKTQIAHKVILVPFGEQIPLPKFARDFINKLFFNGAEDYESAKAPHNFIIKGLEFRNAICFEATKDALFEGNPRYMVAISNNAWFTPSIEPTLQNLLLRYYARKYNTTIYHSANGGISGIIN
;
A
#
# COMPACT_ATOMS: atom_id res chain seq x y z
N GLU A 1 -15.16 -22.44 4.39
CA GLU A 1 -15.22 -21.19 3.62
C GLU A 1 -13.93 -20.44 3.87
N ASP A 2 -13.05 -20.43 2.87
CA ASP A 2 -11.74 -19.78 2.97
C ASP A 2 -11.93 -18.26 3.04
N ARG A 3 -11.83 -17.70 4.26
CA ARG A 3 -11.94 -16.25 4.48
C ARG A 3 -10.64 -15.60 4.04
N LYS A 4 -10.65 -15.04 2.83
CA LYS A 4 -9.53 -14.26 2.29
C LYS A 4 -9.34 -12.97 3.07
N VAL A 5 -8.13 -12.71 3.55
CA VAL A 5 -7.77 -11.49 4.28
C VAL A 5 -7.10 -10.52 3.31
N LEU A 6 -7.63 -9.31 3.19
CA LEU A 6 -7.17 -8.28 2.26
C LEU A 6 -6.81 -7.00 3.01
N ASN A 7 -5.68 -6.37 2.65
CA ASN A 7 -5.38 -5.01 3.07
C ASN A 7 -6.09 -4.04 2.12
N SER A 8 -7.00 -3.20 2.64
CA SER A 8 -7.95 -2.45 1.81
C SER A 8 -8.11 -1.01 2.28
N ALA A 9 -8.22 -0.09 1.32
CA ALA A 9 -8.66 1.28 1.53
C ALA A 9 -10.14 1.41 1.13
N TYR A 10 -10.92 2.07 1.98
CA TYR A 10 -12.34 2.35 1.75
C TYR A 10 -12.53 3.83 1.45
N VAL A 11 -13.23 4.13 0.35
CA VAL A 11 -13.56 5.49 -0.05
C VAL A 11 -15.06 5.68 0.05
N PHE A 12 -15.48 6.62 0.90
CA PHE A 12 -16.88 6.96 1.11
C PHE A 12 -17.18 8.32 0.45
N GLU A 13 -18.11 8.34 -0.50
CA GLU A 13 -18.51 9.56 -1.21
C GLU A 13 -20.02 9.53 -1.51
N ASN A 14 -20.76 10.56 -1.06
CA ASN A 14 -22.19 10.73 -1.36
C ASN A 14 -23.04 9.47 -1.08
N GLY A 15 -22.77 8.78 0.04
CA GLY A 15 -23.45 7.54 0.42
C GLY A 15 -23.04 6.30 -0.37
N LYS A 16 -22.06 6.40 -1.27
CA LYS A 16 -21.45 5.27 -1.99
C LYS A 16 -20.12 4.89 -1.35
N THR A 17 -19.82 3.59 -1.39
CA THR A 17 -18.55 3.03 -0.93
C THR A 17 -17.81 2.40 -2.10
N GLN A 18 -16.55 2.78 -2.27
CA GLN A 18 -15.60 2.12 -3.17
C GLN A 18 -14.50 1.47 -2.34
N ILE A 19 -13.99 0.33 -2.80
CA ILE A 19 -12.97 -0.44 -2.07
C ILE A 19 -11.79 -0.67 -2.99
N ALA A 20 -10.61 -0.28 -2.52
CA ALA A 20 -9.34 -0.50 -3.20
C ALA A 20 -8.49 -1.47 -2.39
N HIS A 21 -8.16 -2.62 -2.96
CA HIS A 21 -7.33 -3.62 -2.30
C HIS A 21 -5.86 -3.43 -2.67
N LYS A 22 -4.97 -3.76 -1.74
CA LYS A 22 -3.53 -3.77 -1.92
C LYS A 22 -3.12 -4.78 -3.00
N VAL A 23 -2.20 -4.40 -3.87
CA VAL A 23 -1.67 -5.18 -4.99
C VAL A 23 -0.29 -5.74 -4.66
N ILE A 24 0.62 -4.92 -4.16
CA ILE A 24 2.00 -5.31 -3.84
C ILE A 24 2.13 -5.47 -2.34
N LEU A 25 2.07 -6.72 -1.89
CA LEU A 25 2.21 -7.10 -0.50
C LEU A 25 3.68 -7.03 -0.05
N VAL A 26 3.88 -6.65 1.21
CA VAL A 26 5.20 -6.62 1.85
C VAL A 26 5.70 -8.05 2.04
N PRO A 27 6.85 -8.44 1.44
CA PRO A 27 7.44 -9.76 1.66
C PRO A 27 7.76 -9.98 3.14
N PHE A 28 7.42 -11.16 3.65
CA PHE A 28 7.57 -11.59 5.05
C PHE A 28 6.79 -10.78 6.10
N GLY A 29 6.09 -9.71 5.70
CA GLY A 29 5.19 -8.95 6.57
C GLY A 29 3.72 -9.26 6.30
N GLU A 30 3.35 -9.35 5.02
CA GLU A 30 1.96 -9.61 4.58
C GLU A 30 1.84 -10.93 3.79
N GLN A 31 2.91 -11.37 3.12
CA GLN A 31 2.96 -12.65 2.42
C GLN A 31 4.34 -13.30 2.58
N ILE A 32 4.42 -14.62 2.61
CA ILE A 32 5.70 -15.33 2.57
C ILE A 32 5.98 -15.78 1.14
N PRO A 33 6.99 -15.19 0.45
CA PRO A 33 7.30 -15.49 -0.94
C PRO A 33 8.16 -16.76 -1.08
N LEU A 34 7.79 -17.84 -0.39
CA LEU A 34 8.51 -19.12 -0.40
C LEU A 34 7.58 -20.27 -0.79
N PRO A 35 8.13 -21.43 -1.21
CA PRO A 35 7.32 -22.61 -1.48
C PRO A 35 6.44 -23.00 -0.30
N LYS A 36 5.28 -23.58 -0.58
CA LYS A 36 4.22 -23.88 0.40
C LYS A 36 4.75 -24.52 1.69
N PHE A 37 5.66 -25.50 1.60
CA PHE A 37 6.20 -26.17 2.79
C PHE A 37 6.94 -25.21 3.74
N ALA A 38 7.71 -24.26 3.18
CA ALA A 38 8.47 -23.29 3.94
C ALA A 38 7.58 -22.16 4.47
N ARG A 39 6.62 -21.69 3.66
CA ARG A 39 5.60 -20.74 4.10
C ARG A 39 4.80 -21.29 5.27
N ASP A 40 4.25 -22.49 5.14
CA ASP A 40 3.38 -23.08 6.16
C ASP A 40 4.17 -23.33 7.47
N PHE A 41 5.47 -23.69 7.36
CA PHE A 41 6.38 -23.79 8.50
C PHE A 41 6.63 -22.44 9.19
N ILE A 42 6.94 -21.38 8.43
CA ILE A 42 7.20 -20.03 8.95
C ILE A 42 5.92 -19.43 9.56
N ASN A 43 4.77 -19.56 8.90
CA ASN A 43 3.47 -19.11 9.42
C ASN A 43 3.14 -19.77 10.75
N LYS A 44 3.37 -21.08 10.86
CA LYS A 44 3.17 -21.79 12.13
C LYS A 44 4.14 -21.32 13.23
N LEU A 45 5.39 -21.03 12.89
CA LEU A 45 6.44 -20.70 13.85
C LEU A 45 6.39 -19.24 14.34
N PHE A 46 6.14 -18.28 13.44
CA PHE A 46 6.26 -16.85 13.72
C PHE A 46 4.92 -16.10 13.75
N PHE A 47 3.90 -16.62 13.07
CA PHE A 47 2.62 -15.93 12.88
C PHE A 47 1.43 -16.67 13.51
N ASN A 48 1.68 -17.58 14.47
CA ASN A 48 0.67 -18.41 15.14
C ASN A 48 -0.27 -19.15 14.16
N GLY A 49 0.22 -19.50 12.98
CA GLY A 49 -0.57 -20.15 11.94
C GLY A 49 -1.53 -19.23 11.17
N ALA A 50 -1.36 -17.90 11.25
CA ALA A 50 -2.11 -16.96 10.42
C ALA A 50 -1.84 -17.22 8.93
N GLU A 51 -2.86 -16.96 8.11
CA GLU A 51 -2.77 -17.01 6.65
C GLU A 51 -2.21 -15.70 6.10
N ASP A 52 -1.49 -15.80 4.98
CA ASP A 52 -0.99 -14.65 4.24
C ASP A 52 -2.17 -13.80 3.72
N TYR A 53 -1.93 -12.49 3.57
CA TYR A 53 -2.85 -11.61 2.87
C TYR A 53 -2.93 -11.99 1.38
N GLU A 54 -4.08 -11.74 0.77
CA GLU A 54 -4.22 -11.81 -0.68
C GLU A 54 -3.92 -10.46 -1.34
N SER A 55 -3.44 -10.52 -2.59
CA SER A 55 -3.17 -9.35 -3.44
C SER A 55 -4.27 -9.16 -4.48
N ALA A 56 -4.69 -7.92 -4.71
CA ALA A 56 -5.46 -7.56 -5.92
C ALA A 56 -4.63 -7.73 -7.19
N LYS A 57 -5.32 -7.92 -8.32
CA LYS A 57 -4.70 -8.13 -9.64
C LYS A 57 -4.17 -6.85 -10.28
N ALA A 58 -4.77 -5.70 -9.96
CA ALA A 58 -4.44 -4.42 -10.57
C ALA A 58 -4.68 -3.26 -9.59
N PRO A 59 -3.94 -2.15 -9.72
CA PRO A 59 -4.18 -0.95 -8.94
C PRO A 59 -5.60 -0.41 -9.14
N HIS A 60 -6.15 0.19 -8.10
CA HIS A 60 -7.47 0.81 -8.16
C HIS A 60 -7.35 2.32 -8.19
N ASN A 61 -8.14 2.95 -9.06
CA ASN A 61 -8.31 4.39 -9.12
C ASN A 61 -9.70 4.74 -8.60
N PHE A 62 -9.80 5.85 -7.88
CA PHE A 62 -11.09 6.43 -7.50
C PHE A 62 -11.23 7.84 -8.05
N ILE A 63 -12.47 8.22 -8.33
CA ILE A 63 -12.83 9.57 -8.75
C ILE A 63 -13.28 10.35 -7.53
N ILE A 64 -12.62 11.48 -7.25
CA ILE A 64 -13.04 12.43 -6.22
C ILE A 64 -13.23 13.79 -6.91
N LYS A 65 -14.44 14.34 -6.85
CA LYS A 65 -14.78 15.63 -7.48
C LYS A 65 -14.36 15.72 -8.97
N GLY A 66 -14.49 14.62 -9.71
CA GLY A 66 -14.14 14.56 -11.14
C GLY A 66 -12.65 14.42 -11.44
N LEU A 67 -11.79 14.30 -10.42
CA LEU A 67 -10.37 14.04 -10.56
C LEU A 67 -10.08 12.57 -10.23
N GLU A 68 -9.21 11.96 -11.01
CA GLU A 68 -8.78 10.58 -10.80
C GLU A 68 -7.58 10.52 -9.86
N PHE A 69 -7.67 9.64 -8.86
CA PHE A 69 -6.63 9.40 -7.87
C PHE A 69 -6.27 7.92 -7.85
N ARG A 70 -4.97 7.63 -7.97
CA ARG A 70 -4.42 6.30 -7.75
C ARG A 70 -4.38 5.99 -6.26
N ASN A 71 -4.96 4.86 -5.84
CA ASN A 71 -4.78 4.36 -4.48
C ASN A 71 -3.44 3.64 -4.35
N ALA A 72 -2.71 3.91 -3.27
CA ALA A 72 -1.53 3.12 -2.89
C ALA A 72 -1.51 2.91 -1.37
N ILE A 73 -1.22 1.69 -0.92
CA ILE A 73 -1.17 1.34 0.49
C ILE A 73 0.28 1.07 0.90
N CYS A 74 0.82 1.94 1.75
CA CYS A 74 2.13 1.81 2.40
C CYS A 74 3.25 1.64 1.35
N PHE A 75 4.00 0.55 1.46
CA PHE A 75 5.10 0.14 0.58
C PHE A 75 4.81 0.31 -0.93
N GLU A 76 3.57 0.09 -1.35
CA GLU A 76 3.15 0.20 -2.76
C GLU A 76 3.42 1.55 -3.40
N ALA A 77 3.30 2.63 -2.61
CA ALA A 77 3.49 4.00 -3.09
C ALA A 77 4.95 4.27 -3.54
N THR A 78 5.87 3.34 -3.27
CA THR A 78 7.28 3.38 -3.67
C THR A 78 7.63 2.34 -4.74
N LYS A 79 6.64 1.90 -5.54
CA LYS A 79 6.80 0.91 -6.61
C LYS A 79 6.32 1.42 -7.95
N ASP A 80 7.14 1.25 -8.98
CA ASP A 80 6.85 1.69 -10.37
C ASP A 80 5.48 1.20 -10.88
N ALA A 81 5.05 -0.01 -10.51
CA ALA A 81 3.76 -0.57 -10.90
C ALA A 81 2.56 0.30 -10.44
N LEU A 82 2.67 1.04 -9.33
CA LEU A 82 1.62 1.96 -8.89
C LEU A 82 1.59 3.25 -9.72
N PHE A 83 2.59 3.50 -10.56
CA PHE A 83 2.65 4.66 -11.44
C PHE A 83 2.36 4.30 -12.92
N GLU A 84 2.04 3.04 -13.21
CA GLU A 84 1.56 2.63 -14.53
C GLU A 84 0.31 3.43 -14.93
N GLY A 85 0.31 3.97 -16.14
CA GLY A 85 -0.72 4.90 -16.62
C GLY A 85 -0.49 6.37 -16.25
N ASN A 86 0.65 6.72 -15.64
CA ASN A 86 1.04 8.09 -15.27
C ASN A 86 -0.06 8.83 -14.46
N PRO A 87 -0.44 8.31 -13.27
CA PRO A 87 -1.49 8.93 -12.48
C PRO A 87 -1.06 10.35 -12.08
N ARG A 88 -1.90 11.34 -12.38
CA ARG A 88 -1.64 12.73 -12.01
C ARG A 88 -1.68 12.94 -10.49
N TYR A 89 -2.57 12.22 -9.82
CA TYR A 89 -2.75 12.27 -8.38
C TYR A 89 -2.71 10.87 -7.78
N MET A 90 -2.10 10.75 -6.61
CA MET A 90 -2.05 9.52 -5.83
C MET A 90 -2.42 9.82 -4.38
N VAL A 91 -3.22 8.95 -3.78
CA VAL A 91 -3.42 8.93 -2.33
C VAL A 91 -2.65 7.74 -1.79
N ALA A 92 -1.66 8.03 -0.95
CA ALA A 92 -0.84 7.03 -0.28
C ALA A 92 -1.21 6.99 1.20
N ILE A 93 -1.72 5.87 1.69
CA ILE A 93 -2.00 5.66 3.13
C ILE A 93 -1.00 4.67 3.72
N SER A 94 -0.36 5.01 4.83
CA SER A 94 0.71 4.18 5.42
C SER A 94 0.54 4.02 6.93
N ASN A 95 1.10 2.94 7.47
CA ASN A 95 1.28 2.79 8.90
C ASN A 95 2.76 2.52 9.16
N ASN A 96 3.52 3.60 9.41
CA ASN A 96 4.97 3.52 9.61
C ASN A 96 5.34 3.33 11.09
N ALA A 97 4.35 3.30 11.99
CA ALA A 97 4.56 3.01 13.41
C ALA A 97 5.25 1.64 13.63
N TRP A 98 5.01 0.66 12.76
CA TRP A 98 5.66 -0.65 12.77
C TRP A 98 7.20 -0.59 12.73
N PHE A 99 7.75 0.48 12.16
CA PHE A 99 9.19 0.63 11.99
C PHE A 99 9.80 1.61 12.99
N THR A 100 9.05 2.06 14.00
CA THR A 100 9.58 2.98 15.01
C THR A 100 10.19 2.21 16.19
N PRO A 101 11.39 2.59 16.67
CA PRO A 101 12.27 3.63 16.14
C PRO A 101 13.17 3.11 15.00
N SER A 102 13.18 3.79 13.85
CA SER A 102 14.16 3.56 12.78
C SER A 102 14.16 4.73 11.78
N ILE A 103 15.01 4.64 10.76
CA ILE A 103 15.08 5.61 9.64
C ILE A 103 14.07 5.33 8.52
N GLU A 104 13.30 4.25 8.59
CA GLU A 104 12.37 3.84 7.54
C GLU A 104 11.39 4.96 7.14
N PRO A 105 10.74 5.70 8.06
CA PRO A 105 9.79 6.74 7.67
C PRO A 105 10.45 7.86 6.85
N THR A 106 11.70 8.17 7.16
CA THR A 106 12.51 9.15 6.41
C THR A 106 12.85 8.63 5.03
N LEU A 107 13.27 7.36 4.91
CA LEU A 107 13.59 6.73 3.63
C LEU A 107 12.35 6.61 2.73
N GLN A 108 11.21 6.20 3.28
CA GLN A 108 9.95 6.13 2.55
C GLN A 108 9.57 7.51 1.99
N ASN A 109 9.63 8.57 2.81
CA ASN A 109 9.36 9.92 2.35
C ASN A 109 10.33 10.39 1.25
N LEU A 110 11.62 10.06 1.34
CA LEU A 110 12.59 10.36 0.27
C LEU A 110 12.26 9.63 -1.03
N LEU A 111 11.86 8.36 -0.95
CA LEU A 111 11.39 7.60 -2.10
C LEU A 111 10.14 8.22 -2.70
N LEU A 112 9.12 8.56 -1.89
CA LEU A 112 7.90 9.20 -2.38
C LEU A 112 8.22 10.50 -3.13
N ARG A 113 9.14 11.33 -2.63
CA ARG A 113 9.62 12.54 -3.33
C ARG A 113 10.34 12.24 -4.65
N TYR A 114 11.08 11.14 -4.71
CA TYR A 114 11.72 10.69 -5.94
C TYR A 114 10.68 10.24 -6.97
N TYR A 115 9.73 9.39 -6.56
CA TYR A 115 8.68 8.85 -7.42
C TYR A 115 7.70 9.93 -7.92
N ALA A 116 7.29 10.85 -7.04
CA ALA A 116 6.46 12.01 -7.41
C ALA A 116 7.08 12.79 -8.58
N ARG A 117 8.39 13.08 -8.48
CA ARG A 117 9.12 13.78 -9.55
C ARG A 117 9.33 12.93 -10.79
N LYS A 118 9.69 11.65 -10.63
CA LYS A 118 9.93 10.72 -11.75
C LYS A 118 8.69 10.59 -12.64
N TYR A 119 7.50 10.56 -12.05
CA TYR A 119 6.24 10.32 -12.74
C TYR A 119 5.35 11.56 -12.89
N ASN A 120 5.81 12.72 -12.40
CA ASN A 120 5.03 13.95 -12.37
C ASN A 120 3.65 13.76 -11.69
N THR A 121 3.67 13.05 -10.55
CA THR A 121 2.49 12.68 -9.76
C THR A 121 2.50 13.46 -8.45
N THR A 122 1.42 14.17 -8.15
CA THR A 122 1.22 14.72 -6.80
C THR A 122 0.73 13.62 -5.86
N ILE A 123 1.49 13.34 -4.81
CA ILE A 123 1.17 12.32 -3.81
C ILE A 123 0.62 12.99 -2.55
N TYR A 124 -0.60 12.61 -2.16
CA TYR A 124 -1.21 12.92 -0.88
C TYR A 124 -0.92 11.78 0.09
N HIS A 125 0.07 11.95 0.95
CA HIS A 125 0.54 10.91 1.87
C HIS A 125 0.02 11.14 3.29
N SER A 126 -0.71 10.16 3.80
CA SER A 126 -1.19 10.12 5.19
C SER A 126 -0.62 8.89 5.88
N ALA A 127 0.20 9.10 6.90
CA ALA A 127 0.92 8.05 7.60
C ALA A 127 0.57 8.05 9.09
N ASN A 128 0.15 6.91 9.61
CA ASN A 128 0.12 6.68 11.05
C ASN A 128 1.56 6.43 11.54
N GLY A 129 2.07 7.38 12.34
CA GLY A 129 3.50 7.47 12.65
C GLY A 129 4.32 7.92 11.43
N GLY A 130 5.45 8.60 11.67
CA GLY A 130 6.30 9.09 10.59
C GLY A 130 5.84 10.42 9.97
N ILE A 131 6.06 10.57 8.66
CA ILE A 131 5.87 11.83 7.93
C ILE A 131 4.60 11.74 7.08
N SER A 132 3.70 12.71 7.23
CA SER A 132 2.53 12.91 6.34
C SER A 132 2.70 14.24 5.59
N GLY A 133 2.12 14.35 4.40
CA GLY A 133 2.17 15.59 3.64
C GLY A 133 1.74 15.47 2.18
N ILE A 134 1.83 16.60 1.48
CA ILE A 134 1.62 16.67 0.03
C ILE A 134 2.99 16.75 -0.63
N ILE A 135 3.23 15.87 -1.60
CA ILE A 135 4.53 15.69 -2.25
C ILE A 135 4.34 15.93 -3.75
N ASN A 136 5.19 16.78 -4.34
CA ASN A 136 5.23 17.13 -5.75
C ASN A 136 6.59 16.76 -6.38
#